data_AF-A0A2Z7AEW1-F1
#
_entry.id   AF-A0A2Z7AEW1-F1
#
_cell.length_a   1.000
_cell.length_b   1.000
_cell.length_c   1.000
_cell.angle_alpha   90.00
_cell.angle_beta   90.00
_cell.angle_gamma   90.00
#
_symmetry.space_group_name_H-M   'P 1'
#
loop_
_entity.id
_entity.type
_entity.pdbx_description
1 polymer ?
#
loop_
_entity_poly.entity_id
_entity_poly.type
_entity_poly.pdbx_seq_one_letter_code
_entity_poly.pdbx_strand_id
1 'polypeptide(L)'
;MSSPRDSMVSSTAASVDSVPPSPETQEPWLPDQDELSSVPWYEEKSSTLKLSDIYIIKEKGGTMGKFEVVLPHPDERTHRPPPGFHTFYVNQLDMGLRFPILRFLTSLCKHIKISPSQLDPNSYSFLLALAVLLSYHDIPLIPYVFMQLAQIKRLGPGKFYISHKGGHTFIKGNPGSHKGWMRRFFYIKRDGKRRSRWRCDMS
;
A
#
# COMPACT_ATOMS: atom_id res chain seq x y z
N MET A 1 -57.03 -11.42 -64.21
CA MET A 1 -56.15 -12.33 -64.95
C MET A 1 -54.86 -12.50 -64.16
N SER A 2 -54.55 -13.76 -63.85
CA SER A 2 -53.24 -14.40 -63.66
C SER A 2 -52.19 -13.82 -62.68
N SER A 3 -51.96 -14.56 -61.59
CA SER A 3 -50.66 -14.76 -60.90
C SER A 3 -49.67 -15.55 -61.81
N PRO A 4 -48.47 -16.00 -61.36
CA PRO A 4 -47.69 -15.71 -60.14
C PRO A 4 -46.17 -15.47 -60.44
N ARG A 5 -45.34 -15.29 -59.40
CA ARG A 5 -44.01 -15.95 -59.31
C ARG A 5 -43.46 -15.92 -57.88
N ASP A 6 -43.24 -17.12 -57.37
CA ASP A 6 -42.59 -17.47 -56.11
C ASP A 6 -41.05 -17.44 -56.20
N SER A 7 -40.47 -17.45 -55.00
CA SER A 7 -39.12 -17.90 -54.60
C SER A 7 -38.00 -16.85 -54.60
N MET A 8 -37.46 -16.58 -53.41
CA MET A 8 -36.22 -17.22 -52.98
C MET A 8 -36.03 -17.09 -51.47
N VAL A 9 -35.78 -18.23 -50.83
CA VAL A 9 -35.36 -18.39 -49.44
C VAL A 9 -33.96 -17.80 -49.29
N SER A 10 -33.72 -16.99 -48.25
CA SER A 10 -32.36 -16.74 -47.76
C SER A 10 -32.34 -16.82 -46.24
N SER A 11 -31.86 -17.96 -45.76
CA SER A 11 -31.53 -18.21 -44.36
C SER A 11 -30.37 -17.31 -43.95
N THR A 12 -30.59 -16.47 -42.94
CA THR A 12 -29.49 -15.88 -42.15
C THR A 12 -29.61 -16.40 -40.73
N ALA A 13 -29.05 -17.59 -40.52
CA ALA A 13 -28.58 -18.01 -39.21
C ALA A 13 -27.21 -17.36 -39.00
N ALA A 14 -27.13 -16.34 -38.15
CA ALA A 14 -25.87 -15.80 -37.66
C ALA A 14 -26.04 -15.37 -36.21
N SER A 15 -25.75 -16.33 -35.32
CA SER A 15 -24.98 -16.16 -34.09
C SER A 15 -25.11 -14.81 -33.39
N VAL A 16 -26.11 -14.69 -32.51
CA VAL A 16 -26.11 -13.66 -31.45
C VAL A 16 -25.88 -14.39 -30.13
N ASP A 17 -24.64 -14.71 -29.85
CA ASP A 17 -24.19 -15.01 -28.49
C ASP A 17 -22.86 -14.31 -28.27
N SER A 18 -22.96 -13.03 -27.95
CA SER A 18 -21.86 -12.24 -27.45
C SER A 18 -22.42 -11.44 -26.29
N VAL A 19 -22.49 -12.12 -25.15
CA VAL A 19 -22.67 -11.48 -23.85
C VAL A 19 -21.55 -10.44 -23.73
N PRO A 20 -21.85 -9.14 -23.54
CA PRO A 20 -20.81 -8.15 -23.33
C PRO A 20 -20.02 -8.54 -22.08
N PRO A 21 -18.68 -8.38 -22.09
CA PRO A 21 -17.90 -8.64 -20.88
C PRO A 21 -18.48 -7.81 -19.73
N SER A 22 -18.73 -8.48 -18.62
CA SER A 22 -19.12 -7.85 -17.35
C SER A 22 -18.22 -6.64 -17.12
N PRO A 23 -18.75 -5.46 -16.76
CA PRO A 23 -17.91 -4.34 -16.38
C PRO A 23 -17.00 -4.82 -15.26
N GLU A 24 -15.70 -4.79 -15.51
CA GLU A 24 -14.71 -4.98 -14.47
C GLU A 24 -15.07 -4.00 -13.36
N THR A 25 -15.21 -4.52 -12.13
CA THR A 25 -15.43 -3.68 -10.96
C THR A 25 -14.15 -2.89 -10.72
N GLN A 26 -13.97 -1.77 -11.42
CA GLN A 26 -12.92 -0.81 -11.13
C GLN A 26 -13.10 -0.40 -9.67
N GLU A 27 -12.11 -0.72 -8.83
CA GLU A 27 -12.11 -0.32 -7.42
C GLU A 27 -12.02 1.22 -7.38
N PRO A 28 -13.07 1.96 -6.96
CA PRO A 28 -13.16 3.43 -7.12
C PRO A 28 -12.06 4.25 -6.43
N TRP A 29 -11.22 3.58 -5.65
CA TRP A 29 -10.27 4.15 -4.69
C TRP A 29 -8.83 4.05 -5.17
N LEU A 30 -8.55 3.22 -6.17
CA LEU A 30 -7.24 3.06 -6.76
C LEU A 30 -7.24 3.71 -8.14
N PRO A 31 -6.28 4.59 -8.45
CA PRO A 31 -6.18 5.13 -9.80
C PRO A 31 -5.86 4.03 -10.80
N ASP A 32 -6.39 4.17 -12.00
CA ASP A 32 -6.22 3.21 -13.09
C ASP A 32 -4.76 2.90 -13.38
N GLN A 33 -4.53 1.67 -13.85
CA GLN A 33 -3.20 1.12 -14.08
C GLN A 33 -2.52 1.73 -15.33
N ASP A 34 -3.24 2.54 -16.10
CA ASP A 34 -2.83 2.99 -17.42
C ASP A 34 -1.63 3.95 -17.37
N GLU A 35 -0.66 3.66 -18.23
CA GLU A 35 0.62 4.37 -18.44
C GLU A 35 1.58 4.48 -17.25
N LEU A 36 1.48 3.60 -16.24
CA LEU A 36 2.51 3.52 -15.21
C LEU A 36 3.70 2.66 -15.68
N SER A 37 4.92 3.15 -15.45
CA SER A 37 6.20 2.47 -15.70
C SER A 37 6.12 0.96 -15.43
N SER A 38 6.66 0.10 -16.31
CA SER A 38 6.68 -1.36 -16.10
C SER A 38 7.66 -1.82 -15.00
N VAL A 39 8.43 -0.89 -14.42
CA VAL A 39 9.45 -1.19 -13.41
C VAL A 39 8.79 -1.52 -12.06
N PRO A 40 9.15 -2.63 -11.41
CA PRO A 40 8.57 -3.03 -10.12
C PRO A 40 8.86 -1.99 -9.01
N TRP A 41 7.99 -1.93 -7.99
CA TRP A 41 8.12 -1.00 -6.84
C TRP A 41 9.34 -1.23 -5.94
N TYR A 42 10.03 -2.36 -6.11
CA TYR A 42 11.19 -2.74 -5.31
C TYR A 42 12.49 -2.61 -6.09
N GLU A 43 13.60 -2.40 -5.38
CA GLU A 43 14.92 -2.53 -5.98
C GLU A 43 15.36 -3.99 -6.00
N GLU A 44 15.94 -4.44 -7.12
CA GLU A 44 16.59 -5.76 -7.20
C GLU A 44 17.93 -5.82 -6.45
N LYS A 45 18.35 -4.72 -5.82
CA LYS A 45 19.59 -4.64 -5.05
C LYS A 45 19.37 -5.13 -3.62
N SER A 46 20.43 -5.64 -3.02
CA SER A 46 20.46 -6.00 -1.60
C SER A 46 20.32 -4.76 -0.70
N SER A 47 19.91 -5.02 0.54
CA SER A 47 19.86 -3.97 1.56
C SER A 47 21.25 -3.42 1.86
N THR A 48 21.37 -2.10 2.01
CA THR A 48 22.63 -1.44 2.38
C THR A 48 22.80 -1.28 3.89
N LEU A 49 21.89 -1.85 4.69
CA LEU A 49 21.94 -1.75 6.15
C LEU A 49 23.06 -2.60 6.73
N LYS A 50 23.65 -2.11 7.82
CA LYS A 50 24.70 -2.78 8.59
C LYS A 50 24.16 -3.21 9.94
N LEU A 51 24.84 -4.16 10.60
CA LEU A 51 24.47 -4.62 11.94
C LEU A 51 24.35 -3.48 12.97
N SER A 52 25.17 -2.43 12.83
CA SER A 52 25.09 -1.21 13.66
C SER A 52 23.75 -0.48 13.55
N ASP A 53 23.03 -0.61 12.42
CA ASP A 53 21.75 0.07 12.19
C ASP A 53 20.59 -0.57 12.96
N ILE A 54 20.74 -1.82 13.44
CA ILE A 54 19.67 -2.54 14.15
C ILE A 54 19.24 -1.76 15.40
N TYR A 55 20.19 -1.22 16.16
CA TYR A 55 19.88 -0.43 17.35
C TYR A 55 19.04 0.80 16.99
N ILE A 56 19.47 1.54 15.95
CA ILE A 56 18.80 2.75 15.47
C ILE A 56 17.38 2.42 14.99
N ILE A 57 17.20 1.32 14.27
CA ILE A 57 15.90 0.85 13.79
C ILE A 57 14.97 0.51 14.94
N LYS A 58 15.48 -0.19 15.96
CA LYS A 58 14.70 -0.55 17.15
C LYS A 58 14.28 0.69 17.94
N GLU A 59 15.19 1.65 18.11
CA GLU A 59 14.93 2.92 18.79
C GLU A 59 13.87 3.73 18.03
N LYS A 60 14.11 4.04 16.75
CA LYS A 60 13.18 4.82 15.92
C LYS A 60 11.82 4.16 15.78
N GLY A 61 11.80 2.85 15.56
CA GLY A 61 10.57 2.08 15.43
C GLY A 61 9.82 1.86 16.74
N GLY A 62 10.40 2.19 17.90
CA GLY A 62 9.78 1.96 19.21
C GLY A 62 9.50 0.48 19.47
N THR A 63 10.36 -0.43 18.99
CA THR A 63 10.08 -1.88 19.01
C THR A 63 10.06 -2.47 20.42
N MET A 64 10.69 -1.80 21.41
CA MET A 64 10.58 -2.06 22.85
C MET A 64 10.64 -3.55 23.25
N GLY A 65 11.47 -4.34 22.56
CA GLY A 65 11.62 -5.78 22.79
C GLY A 65 10.39 -6.64 22.47
N LYS A 66 9.37 -6.08 21.80
CA LYS A 66 8.16 -6.81 21.34
C LYS A 66 8.28 -7.27 19.89
N PHE A 67 9.26 -6.73 19.17
CA PHE A 67 9.51 -7.04 17.78
C PHE A 67 10.98 -7.34 17.56
N GLU A 68 11.22 -8.38 16.78
CA GLU A 68 12.53 -8.77 16.28
C GLU A 68 12.80 -8.02 14.98
N VAL A 69 13.95 -7.35 14.90
CA VAL A 69 14.44 -6.65 13.71
C VAL A 69 15.57 -7.47 13.13
N VAL A 70 15.44 -7.86 11.86
CA VAL A 70 16.39 -8.70 11.12
C VAL A 70 16.83 -7.97 9.86
N LEU A 71 18.13 -8.03 9.57
CA LEU A 71 18.66 -7.51 8.31
C LEU A 71 18.52 -8.55 7.20
N PRO A 72 18.13 -8.15 5.98
CA PRO A 72 18.01 -9.05 4.85
C PRO A 72 19.36 -9.64 4.44
N HIS A 73 19.38 -10.92 4.05
CA HIS A 73 20.52 -11.52 3.36
C HIS A 73 20.73 -10.84 1.99
N PRO A 74 21.96 -10.80 1.44
CA PRO A 74 22.22 -10.24 0.10
C PRO A 74 21.32 -10.77 -1.03
N ASP A 75 20.80 -11.98 -0.91
CA ASP A 75 19.93 -12.62 -1.90
C ASP A 75 18.43 -12.38 -1.66
N GLU A 76 18.06 -11.83 -0.51
CA GLU A 76 16.67 -11.56 -0.15
C GLU A 76 16.20 -10.22 -0.72
N ARG A 77 14.89 -10.09 -0.96
CA ARG A 77 14.28 -8.93 -1.61
C ARG A 77 13.01 -8.50 -0.90
N THR A 78 12.68 -7.22 -1.00
CA THR A 78 11.58 -6.60 -0.25
C THR A 78 10.21 -7.21 -0.55
N HIS A 79 10.01 -7.72 -1.76
CA HIS A 79 8.76 -8.37 -2.19
C HIS A 79 8.66 -9.85 -1.80
N ARG A 80 9.74 -10.45 -1.26
CA ARG A 80 9.78 -11.83 -0.80
C ARG A 80 10.38 -11.92 0.60
N PRO A 81 9.71 -11.32 1.62
CA PRO A 81 10.16 -11.48 3.00
C PRO A 81 10.07 -12.96 3.42
N PRO A 82 10.94 -13.41 4.35
CA PRO A 82 10.82 -14.74 4.94
C PRO A 82 9.45 -14.95 5.60
N PRO A 83 8.96 -16.19 5.73
CA PRO A 83 7.67 -16.47 6.34
C PRO A 83 7.53 -15.88 7.75
N GLY A 84 6.45 -15.11 7.97
CA GLY A 84 6.17 -14.45 9.25
C GLY A 84 6.94 -13.15 9.49
N PHE A 85 7.70 -12.67 8.50
CA PHE A 85 8.34 -11.35 8.51
C PHE A 85 7.61 -10.38 7.59
N HIS A 86 7.69 -9.10 7.96
CA HIS A 86 7.20 -8.00 7.15
C HIS A 86 8.35 -7.05 6.80
N THR A 87 8.34 -6.52 5.59
CA THR A 87 9.37 -5.60 5.10
C THR A 87 9.01 -4.15 5.45
N PHE A 88 9.97 -3.38 5.91
CA PHE A 88 9.85 -1.93 6.08
C PHE A 88 11.15 -1.23 5.69
N TYR A 89 11.10 0.10 5.57
CA TYR A 89 12.26 0.91 5.21
C TYR A 89 12.60 1.88 6.34
N VAL A 90 13.89 2.13 6.57
CA VAL A 90 14.35 3.05 7.62
C VAL A 90 13.71 4.44 7.45
N ASN A 91 13.60 4.92 6.21
CA ASN A 91 12.99 6.21 5.92
C ASN A 91 11.51 6.31 6.34
N GLN A 92 10.77 5.20 6.39
CA GLN A 92 9.40 5.22 6.91
C GLN A 92 9.40 5.48 8.42
N LEU A 93 10.39 4.97 9.16
CA LEU A 93 10.57 5.26 10.59
C LEU A 93 10.90 6.73 10.82
N ASP A 94 11.78 7.28 9.98
CA ASP A 94 12.12 8.72 10.00
C ASP A 94 10.88 9.59 9.81
N MET A 95 9.91 9.10 9.03
CA MET A 95 8.63 9.77 8.76
C MET A 95 7.50 9.37 9.72
N GLY A 96 7.82 8.74 10.86
CA GLY A 96 6.85 8.52 11.94
C GLY A 96 6.20 7.14 11.97
N LEU A 97 6.62 6.18 11.15
CA LEU A 97 6.25 4.77 11.35
C LEU A 97 6.78 4.29 12.71
N ARG A 98 5.89 3.71 13.51
CA ARG A 98 6.20 3.06 14.80
C ARG A 98 5.55 1.69 14.89
N PHE A 99 6.09 0.83 15.76
CA PHE A 99 5.58 -0.50 16.02
C PHE A 99 4.99 -0.62 17.44
N PRO A 100 3.82 -1.26 17.64
CA PRO A 100 2.96 -1.85 16.61
C PRO A 100 2.39 -0.78 15.66
N ILE A 101 2.14 -1.19 14.42
CA ILE A 101 1.58 -0.31 13.39
C ILE A 101 0.19 0.16 13.84
N LEU A 102 -0.16 1.40 13.52
CA LEU A 102 -1.49 1.95 13.79
C LEU A 102 -2.56 1.03 13.17
N ARG A 103 -3.53 0.58 13.97
CA ARG A 103 -4.57 -0.37 13.53
C ARG A 103 -5.33 0.14 12.29
N PHE A 104 -5.57 1.45 12.23
CA PHE A 104 -6.17 2.10 11.06
C PHE A 104 -5.37 1.84 9.79
N LEU A 105 -4.04 1.98 9.84
CA LEU A 105 -3.17 1.75 8.67
C LEU A 105 -3.22 0.29 8.22
N THR A 106 -3.17 -0.66 9.15
CA THR A 106 -3.31 -2.08 8.81
C THR A 106 -4.66 -2.37 8.14
N SER A 107 -5.76 -1.82 8.67
CA SER A 107 -7.08 -1.96 8.07
C SER A 107 -7.17 -1.31 6.69
N LEU A 108 -6.57 -0.12 6.52
CA LEU A 108 -6.53 0.60 5.24
C LEU A 108 -5.78 -0.23 4.19
N CYS A 109 -4.55 -0.65 4.51
CA CYS A 109 -3.72 -1.48 3.63
C CYS A 109 -4.43 -2.77 3.23
N LYS A 110 -5.10 -3.44 4.18
CA LYS A 110 -5.90 -4.63 3.91
C LYS A 110 -7.08 -4.34 2.96
N HIS A 111 -7.77 -3.22 3.16
CA HIS A 111 -8.91 -2.83 2.33
C HIS A 111 -8.50 -2.56 0.88
N ILE A 112 -7.38 -1.87 0.67
CA ILE A 112 -6.84 -1.55 -0.67
C ILE A 112 -5.89 -2.64 -1.20
N LYS A 113 -5.77 -3.77 -0.49
CA LYS A 113 -4.97 -4.95 -0.87
C LYS A 113 -3.49 -4.65 -1.15
N ILE A 114 -2.87 -3.76 -0.35
CA ILE A 114 -1.43 -3.47 -0.42
C ILE A 114 -0.73 -3.83 0.89
N SER A 115 0.56 -4.09 0.83
CA SER A 115 1.43 -4.13 2.00
C SER A 115 1.76 -2.71 2.49
N PRO A 116 1.85 -2.46 3.80
CA PRO A 116 2.38 -1.20 4.34
C PRO A 116 3.74 -0.80 3.74
N SER A 117 4.57 -1.77 3.36
CA SER A 117 5.87 -1.54 2.71
C SER A 117 5.74 -0.80 1.37
N GLN A 118 4.60 -0.91 0.70
CA GLN A 118 4.35 -0.31 -0.61
C GLN A 118 3.98 1.17 -0.53
N LEU A 119 3.74 1.68 0.68
CA LEU A 119 3.58 3.12 0.93
C LEU A 119 4.96 3.79 0.98
N ASP A 120 5.10 4.90 0.28
CA ASP A 120 6.30 5.72 0.35
C ASP A 120 6.49 6.32 1.78
N PRO A 121 7.70 6.81 2.11
CA PRO A 121 7.95 7.38 3.43
C PRO A 121 7.02 8.55 3.80
N ASN A 122 6.68 9.44 2.87
CA ASN A 122 5.88 10.62 3.19
C ASN A 122 4.43 10.25 3.54
N SER A 123 3.93 9.11 3.08
CA SER A 123 2.62 8.58 3.51
C SER A 123 2.53 8.40 5.02
N TYR A 124 3.62 8.00 5.68
CA TYR A 124 3.64 7.81 7.14
C TYR A 124 3.61 9.14 7.89
N SER A 125 4.33 10.15 7.39
CA SER A 125 4.29 11.51 7.92
C SER A 125 2.87 12.08 7.78
N PHE A 126 2.25 11.87 6.62
CA PHE A 126 0.86 12.24 6.38
C PHE A 126 -0.12 11.61 7.37
N LEU A 127 -0.06 10.29 7.52
CA LEU A 127 -0.95 9.56 8.43
C LEU A 127 -0.76 9.98 9.89
N LEU A 128 0.50 10.21 10.31
CA LEU A 128 0.79 10.66 11.67
C LEU A 128 0.20 12.04 11.94
N ALA A 129 0.45 13.02 11.06
CA ALA A 129 -0.09 14.35 11.27
C ALA A 129 -1.62 14.40 11.14
N LEU A 130 -2.21 13.60 10.24
CA LEU A 130 -3.66 13.45 10.16
C LEU A 130 -4.21 12.90 11.47
N ALA A 131 -3.60 11.86 12.03
CA ALA A 131 -4.02 11.29 13.31
C ALA A 131 -3.92 12.32 14.46
N VAL A 132 -2.84 13.09 14.51
CA VAL A 132 -2.66 14.16 15.51
C VAL A 132 -3.70 15.28 15.33
N LEU A 133 -3.92 15.73 14.10
CA LEU A 133 -4.89 16.77 13.78
C LEU A 133 -6.31 16.36 14.16
N LEU A 134 -6.72 15.15 13.77
CA LEU A 134 -8.03 14.62 14.12
C LEU A 134 -8.18 14.45 15.63
N SER A 135 -7.14 13.95 16.32
CA SER A 135 -7.13 13.84 17.77
C SER A 135 -7.24 15.19 18.48
N TYR A 136 -6.64 16.24 17.93
CA TYR A 136 -6.73 17.60 18.49
C TYR A 136 -8.15 18.17 18.42
N HIS A 137 -8.94 17.74 17.43
CA HIS A 137 -10.32 18.16 17.22
C HIS A 137 -11.35 17.14 17.73
N ASP A 138 -10.93 16.12 18.49
CA ASP A 138 -11.79 15.02 18.97
C ASP A 138 -12.56 14.28 17.85
N ILE A 139 -11.99 14.26 16.64
CA ILE A 139 -12.55 13.54 15.48
C ILE A 139 -11.90 12.16 15.41
N PRO A 140 -12.68 11.07 15.27
CA PRO A 140 -12.09 9.74 15.14
C PRO A 140 -11.49 9.54 13.73
N LEU A 141 -10.29 8.94 13.66
CA LEU A 141 -9.70 8.49 12.40
C LEU A 141 -10.40 7.22 11.91
N ILE A 142 -11.50 7.42 11.17
CA ILE A 142 -12.29 6.36 10.53
C ILE A 142 -12.18 6.45 9.00
N PRO A 143 -12.48 5.37 8.26
CA PRO A 143 -12.36 5.36 6.80
C PRO A 143 -13.10 6.51 6.12
N TYR A 144 -14.31 6.86 6.58
CA TYR A 144 -15.08 7.97 6.02
C TYR A 144 -14.34 9.31 6.10
N VAL A 145 -13.85 9.68 7.29
CA VAL A 145 -13.09 10.92 7.51
C VAL A 145 -11.82 10.92 6.66
N PHE A 146 -11.12 9.77 6.60
CA PHE A 146 -9.94 9.62 5.76
C PHE A 146 -10.24 9.88 4.28
N MET A 147 -11.31 9.30 3.72
CA MET A 147 -11.68 9.46 2.30
C MET A 147 -12.08 10.90 1.93
N GLN A 148 -12.51 11.71 2.90
CA GLN A 148 -12.80 13.13 2.69
C GLN A 148 -11.52 13.97 2.63
N LEU A 149 -10.53 13.64 3.46
CA LEU A 149 -9.34 14.47 3.65
C LEU A 149 -8.12 13.99 2.84
N ALA A 150 -8.11 12.72 2.45
CA ALA A 150 -6.97 12.06 1.84
C ALA A 150 -7.34 11.37 0.52
N GLN A 151 -6.33 11.22 -0.32
CA GLN A 151 -6.39 10.44 -1.55
C GLN A 151 -5.14 9.55 -1.62
N ILE A 152 -5.32 8.36 -2.19
CA ILE A 152 -4.24 7.40 -2.43
C ILE A 152 -3.89 7.51 -3.91
N LYS A 153 -2.62 7.76 -4.20
CA LYS A 153 -2.09 7.84 -5.56
C LYS A 153 -1.16 6.67 -5.80
N ARG A 154 -1.28 6.05 -6.98
CA ARG A 154 -0.33 5.06 -7.46
C ARG A 154 0.79 5.79 -8.18
N LEU A 155 2.03 5.60 -7.72
CA LEU A 155 3.22 6.21 -8.31
C LEU A 155 3.93 5.27 -9.30
N GLY A 156 3.52 4.01 -9.34
CA GLY A 156 4.11 2.95 -10.16
C GLY A 156 3.61 1.57 -9.71
N PRO A 157 4.07 0.48 -10.36
CA PRO A 157 3.65 -0.88 -10.06
C PRO A 157 3.95 -1.29 -8.62
N GLY A 158 2.96 -1.19 -7.75
CA GLY A 158 3.07 -1.53 -6.33
C GLY A 158 3.68 -0.46 -5.45
N LYS A 159 3.75 0.80 -5.92
CA LYS A 159 4.18 1.96 -5.13
C LYS A 159 3.03 2.93 -4.96
N PHE A 160 2.71 3.26 -3.73
CA PHE A 160 1.57 4.09 -3.38
C PHE A 160 1.98 5.26 -2.49
N TYR A 161 1.27 6.36 -2.62
CA TYR A 161 1.46 7.59 -1.84
C TYR A 161 0.12 8.13 -1.36
N ILE A 162 0.03 8.44 -0.07
CA ILE A 162 -1.12 9.09 0.54
C ILE A 162 -0.87 10.60 0.60
N SER A 163 -1.82 11.35 0.06
CA SER A 163 -1.76 12.82 0.04
C SER A 163 -3.09 13.43 0.44
N HIS A 164 -3.12 14.73 0.70
CA HIS A 164 -4.36 15.46 0.93
C HIS A 164 -5.23 15.45 -0.32
N LYS A 165 -6.55 15.39 -0.12
CA LYS A 165 -7.55 15.56 -1.18
C LYS A 165 -7.92 17.03 -1.29
N GLY A 166 -8.05 17.54 -2.51
CA GLY A 166 -8.42 18.94 -2.76
C GLY A 166 -7.44 19.94 -2.14
N GLY A 167 -7.95 21.08 -1.65
CA GLY A 167 -7.16 22.17 -1.05
C GLY A 167 -6.82 21.99 0.43
N HIS A 168 -7.05 20.81 1.02
CA HIS A 168 -6.88 20.56 2.46
C HIS A 168 -5.41 20.32 2.87
N THR A 169 -4.50 21.25 2.55
CA THR A 169 -3.08 21.09 2.89
C THR A 169 -2.81 21.44 4.36
N PHE A 170 -2.63 20.42 5.20
CA PHE A 170 -2.28 20.57 6.62
C PHE A 170 -0.84 20.16 6.97
N ILE A 171 -0.12 19.51 6.04
CA ILE A 171 1.32 19.25 6.15
C ILE A 171 2.07 20.08 5.11
N LYS A 172 3.15 20.71 5.55
CA LYS A 172 4.17 21.34 4.71
C LYS A 172 5.56 20.92 5.21
N GLY A 173 6.58 21.02 4.35
CA GLY A 173 7.98 20.78 4.73
C GLY A 173 8.48 19.34 4.59
N ASN A 174 7.66 18.39 4.13
CA ASN A 174 8.17 17.08 3.74
C ASN A 174 9.14 17.19 2.56
N PRO A 175 10.21 16.38 2.52
CA PRO A 175 11.11 16.36 1.37
C PRO A 175 10.36 15.88 0.12
N GLY A 176 10.65 16.49 -1.04
CA GLY A 176 9.99 16.13 -2.29
C GLY A 176 10.29 14.70 -2.76
N SER A 177 11.41 14.12 -2.34
CA SER A 177 11.72 12.69 -2.54
C SER A 177 12.74 12.20 -1.53
N HIS A 178 12.73 10.89 -1.26
CA HIS A 178 13.75 10.22 -0.47
C HIS A 178 14.68 9.45 -1.42
N LYS A 179 15.88 9.97 -1.73
CA LYS A 179 16.80 9.26 -2.65
C LYS A 179 17.35 8.00 -1.99
N GLY A 180 17.36 6.87 -2.72
CA GLY A 180 17.97 5.61 -2.29
C GLY A 180 17.28 4.91 -1.11
N TRP A 181 16.10 5.36 -0.69
CA TRP A 181 15.40 4.78 0.47
C TRP A 181 15.03 3.31 0.30
N MET A 182 14.75 2.87 -0.94
CA MET A 182 14.38 1.48 -1.25
C MET A 182 15.51 0.47 -0.98
N ARG A 183 16.77 0.93 -0.85
CA ARG A 183 17.91 0.08 -0.47
C ARG A 183 18.05 -0.08 1.04
N ARG A 184 17.31 0.68 1.84
CA ARG A 184 17.42 0.71 3.30
C ARG A 184 16.27 -0.08 3.94
N PHE A 185 16.05 -1.29 3.46
CA PHE A 185 14.97 -2.15 3.91
C PHE A 185 15.43 -3.15 4.96
N PHE A 186 14.54 -3.48 5.88
CA PHE A 186 14.73 -4.46 6.94
C PHE A 186 13.48 -5.31 7.12
N TYR A 187 13.63 -6.43 7.81
CA TYR A 187 12.54 -7.30 8.20
C TYR A 187 12.19 -7.12 9.66
N ILE A 188 10.89 -7.18 9.95
CA ILE A 188 10.38 -7.18 11.31
C ILE A 188 9.42 -8.35 11.53
N LYS A 189 9.53 -8.98 12.68
CA LYS A 189 8.63 -10.04 13.14
C LYS A 189 8.21 -9.74 14.57
N ARG A 190 6.99 -10.14 14.94
CA ARG A 190 6.53 -10.05 16.32
C ARG A 190 7.26 -11.10 17.17
N ASP A 191 7.79 -10.71 18.32
CA ASP A 191 8.41 -11.66 19.24
C ASP A 191 7.35 -12.63 19.78
N GLY A 192 7.47 -13.90 19.37
CA GLY A 192 6.54 -14.98 19.73
C GLY A 192 6.59 -15.37 21.21
N LYS A 193 7.58 -14.90 21.98
CA LYS A 193 7.70 -15.22 23.41
C LYS A 193 6.71 -14.46 24.31
N ARG A 194 6.01 -13.44 23.80
CA ARG A 194 4.99 -12.69 24.57
C ARG A 194 3.60 -12.90 23.98
N ARG A 195 2.75 -13.65 24.71
CA ARG A 195 1.31 -13.72 24.44
C ARG A 195 0.75 -12.32 24.25
N SER A 196 0.12 -12.09 23.10
CA SER A 196 -0.41 -10.80 22.71
C SER A 196 -1.62 -10.43 23.58
N ARG A 197 -1.54 -9.33 24.34
CA ARG A 197 -2.76 -8.66 24.88
C ARG A 197 -3.58 -7.98 23.76
N TRP A 198 -2.97 -7.85 22.58
CA TRP A 198 -3.54 -7.19 21.40
C TRP A 198 -3.86 -8.23 20.33
N ARG A 199 -5.15 -8.55 20.17
CA ARG A 199 -5.73 -9.41 19.12
C ARG A 199 -5.67 -8.75 17.74
N CYS A 200 -4.47 -8.42 17.27
CA CYS A 200 -4.26 -8.09 15.87
C CYS A 200 -3.17 -9.02 15.37
N ASP A 201 -3.62 -10.00 14.58
CA ASP A 201 -2.77 -10.74 13.69
C ASP A 201 -2.43 -9.79 12.53
N MET A 202 -1.13 -9.64 12.23
CA MET A 202 -0.67 -8.79 11.12
C MET A 202 -0.43 -9.61 9.85
N SER A 203 -0.99 -10.82 9.80
CA SER A 203 -1.02 -11.71 8.64
C SER A 203 -1.91 -11.18 7.52
#